data_AF-W5J444-F1
#
_entry.id   AF-W5J444-F1
#
_cell.length_a   1.000
_cell.length_b   1.000
_cell.length_c   1.000
_cell.angle_alpha   90.00
_cell.angle_beta   90.00
_cell.angle_gamma   90.00
#
_symmetry.space_group_name_H-M   'P 1'
#
loop_
_entity.id
_entity.type
_entity.pdbx_description
1 polymer ?
#
loop_
_entity_poly.entity_id
_entity_poly.type
_entity_poly.pdbx_seq_one_letter_code
_entity_poly.pdbx_strand_id
1 'polypeptide(L)'
;MSSEWAVVGKQKKSREQKGDKKSQNASAKVPKIEDNAAEMDAFRLLYADLKEEMIAKLIALKDSNGKAGLKAAAGTLPNSDKRVPTPTGGQAAQPAGRNGSKAKEPEKLKRSVTSATIPFKNLEAAFAEINANELRSQLVAVNVQFKDNPLMVLKALTGSLNSKLRLKDCDPVYSGRSNSYPYDIVPKDVRRVIDDCIVEAGEENVKYFFDLTLSNLVTDMNTNLPYHGHKLMLQAIANHHPSACVNNLARNAILRNSYQNRSNIGLSLLWALGQGGYKDLNVGLKVWQDIMVPVLDLKSYSEFVSTYVNAIVSGNSQQRLDLGSSEFLTILSSLTQPKRNDDLESAARQLVEQYVLGSPKAAATFTVLFNNVSFITRPTMIHYGLALCLLEDPECTGVWMKLYRNHLQTSLGIFNFLIGSRQDYNKKVEGVDAKTQRSIYTSRPDVFDDLFSEEHFLQFLAKVNVLNQELNVAKKEVEVLKSITAVVKAGSS
;
A
#
# COMPACT_ATOMS: atom_id res chain seq x y z
N MET A 1 -49.34 -19.21 19.88
CA MET A 1 -50.34 -18.16 19.60
C MET A 1 -50.25 -17.11 20.68
N SER A 2 -50.28 -15.83 20.28
CA SER A 2 -50.22 -14.59 21.07
C SER A 2 -48.84 -14.31 21.72
N SER A 3 -48.01 -13.34 21.30
CA SER A 3 -48.23 -11.89 21.06
C SER A 3 -48.66 -11.21 22.39
N GLU A 4 -48.06 -10.15 22.94
CA GLU A 4 -47.47 -8.92 22.40
C GLU A 4 -46.68 -8.13 23.49
N TRP A 5 -45.70 -7.31 23.05
CA TRP A 5 -45.43 -5.88 23.36
C TRP A 5 -45.83 -5.27 24.73
N ALA A 6 -45.21 -4.23 25.33
CA ALA A 6 -43.96 -3.47 25.20
C ALA A 6 -43.96 -2.36 26.30
N VAL A 7 -42.84 -1.64 26.40
CA VAL A 7 -42.65 -0.21 26.80
C VAL A 7 -42.55 0.23 28.28
N VAL A 8 -41.60 1.18 28.45
CA VAL A 8 -41.40 2.28 29.44
C VAL A 8 -41.22 1.89 30.91
N GLY A 9 -40.37 2.54 31.72
CA GLY A 9 -39.71 3.83 31.60
C GLY A 9 -38.96 4.13 32.92
N LYS A 10 -38.05 5.08 32.85
CA LYS A 10 -37.13 5.54 33.90
C LYS A 10 -37.80 5.83 35.26
N GLN A 11 -37.14 5.49 36.37
CA GLN A 11 -36.99 6.46 37.46
C GLN A 11 -35.80 6.21 38.40
N LYS A 12 -35.04 7.30 38.55
CA LYS A 12 -34.01 7.60 39.56
C LYS A 12 -34.33 7.08 40.96
N LYS A 13 -33.31 6.56 41.65
CA LYS A 13 -33.10 6.85 43.08
C LYS A 13 -31.61 6.97 43.41
N SER A 14 -31.28 8.14 43.95
CA SER A 14 -30.04 8.56 44.57
C SER A 14 -29.72 7.78 45.84
N ARG A 15 -28.45 7.46 46.09
CA ARG A 15 -27.90 7.42 47.45
C ARG A 15 -26.39 7.63 47.48
N GLU A 16 -26.00 8.40 48.48
CA GLU A 16 -24.68 8.96 48.78
C GLU A 16 -23.59 7.92 49.08
N GLN A 17 -22.36 8.39 48.87
CA GLN A 17 -21.08 7.79 49.25
C GLN A 17 -20.88 7.72 50.76
N LYS A 18 -20.25 6.63 51.24
CA LYS A 18 -18.95 6.67 51.96
C LYS A 18 -18.47 5.26 52.31
N GLY A 19 -17.17 5.01 52.09
CA GLY A 19 -16.44 3.89 52.68
C GLY A 19 -15.39 3.27 51.77
N ASP A 20 -14.17 3.83 51.81
CA ASP A 20 -12.97 3.38 51.09
C ASP A 20 -12.64 1.89 51.24
N LYS A 21 -12.24 1.25 50.14
CA LYS A 21 -11.12 0.30 50.09
C LYS A 21 -10.60 0.15 48.65
N LYS A 22 -9.30 0.44 48.50
CA LYS A 22 -8.46 0.36 47.30
C LYS A 22 -8.77 -0.82 46.38
N SER A 23 -8.96 -0.52 45.09
CA SER A 23 -8.46 -1.38 44.01
C SER A 23 -8.06 -0.50 42.82
N GLN A 24 -6.78 -0.62 42.43
CA GLN A 24 -6.21 0.04 41.25
C GLN A 24 -6.79 -0.62 39.99
N ASN A 25 -7.39 0.16 39.11
CA ASN A 25 -7.50 -0.19 37.70
C ASN A 25 -7.29 1.09 36.87
N ALA A 26 -6.14 1.17 36.23
CA ALA A 26 -5.83 2.17 35.23
C ALA A 26 -6.65 1.86 33.97
N SER A 27 -7.71 2.65 33.74
CA SER A 27 -8.39 2.70 32.44
C SER A 27 -7.55 3.53 31.49
N ALA A 28 -6.96 2.88 30.49
CA ALA A 28 -6.30 3.53 29.37
C ALA A 28 -7.36 4.31 28.57
N LYS A 29 -7.35 5.65 28.72
CA LYS A 29 -8.15 6.55 27.89
C LYS A 29 -7.63 6.45 26.45
N VAL A 30 -8.53 6.11 25.53
CA VAL A 30 -8.37 6.33 24.09
C VAL A 30 -8.03 7.82 23.86
N PRO A 31 -6.94 8.17 23.16
CA PRO A 31 -6.59 9.56 22.91
C PRO A 31 -7.67 10.23 22.06
N LYS A 32 -8.11 11.42 22.48
CA LYS A 32 -9.04 12.24 21.69
C LYS A 32 -8.30 12.84 20.50
N ILE A 33 -8.98 12.89 19.37
CA ILE A 33 -8.52 13.34 18.04
C ILE A 33 -7.88 14.76 18.06
N GLU A 34 -8.16 15.57 19.08
CA GLU A 34 -7.64 16.93 19.22
C GLU A 34 -6.13 16.97 19.57
N ASP A 35 -5.60 15.99 20.30
CA ASP A 35 -4.17 16.00 20.70
C ASP A 35 -3.23 15.72 19.51
N ASN A 36 -3.67 14.93 18.52
CA ASN A 36 -2.88 14.62 17.33
C ASN A 36 -2.88 15.76 16.28
N ALA A 37 -3.84 16.68 16.34
CA ALA A 37 -3.90 17.83 15.43
C ALA A 37 -2.81 18.85 15.78
N ALA A 38 -2.55 19.06 17.07
CA ALA A 38 -1.53 19.98 17.56
C ALA A 38 -0.10 19.53 17.21
N GLU A 39 0.20 18.23 17.30
CA GLU A 39 1.48 17.67 16.83
C GLU A 39 1.63 17.78 15.31
N MET A 40 0.59 17.47 14.55
CA MET A 40 0.59 17.62 13.09
C MET A 40 0.80 19.07 12.64
N ASP A 41 0.26 20.05 13.37
CA ASP A 41 0.48 21.47 13.09
C ASP A 41 1.88 21.94 13.53
N ALA A 42 2.44 21.43 14.63
CA ALA A 42 3.83 21.69 15.00
C ALA A 42 4.82 21.18 13.94
N PHE A 43 4.58 20.00 13.37
CA PHE A 43 5.37 19.47 12.26
C PHE A 43 5.18 20.25 10.95
N ARG A 44 3.98 20.77 10.68
CA ARG A 44 3.72 21.65 9.53
C ARG A 44 4.42 23.00 9.67
N LEU A 45 4.43 23.58 10.86
CA LEU A 45 5.06 24.88 11.15
C LEU A 45 6.58 24.82 11.01
N LEU A 46 7.23 23.78 11.56
CA LEU A 46 8.68 23.56 11.38
C LEU A 46 9.08 23.47 9.90
N TYR A 47 8.14 23.02 9.04
CA TYR A 47 8.37 22.82 7.61
C TYR A 47 7.94 24.00 6.72
N ALA A 48 6.96 24.80 7.15
CA ALA A 48 6.51 25.99 6.44
C ALA A 48 7.64 27.02 6.35
N ASP A 49 8.34 27.24 7.45
CA ASP A 49 9.48 28.16 7.52
C ASP A 49 10.62 27.74 6.57
N LEU A 50 10.91 26.43 6.48
CA LEU A 50 11.88 25.85 5.54
C LEU A 50 11.40 25.82 4.08
N LYS A 51 10.09 25.87 3.81
CA LYS A 51 9.51 25.89 2.46
C LYS A 51 9.52 27.30 1.89
N GLU A 52 9.14 28.30 2.68
CA GLU A 52 9.13 29.71 2.25
C GLU A 52 10.53 30.28 2.04
N GLU A 53 11.46 30.02 2.97
CA GLU A 53 12.84 30.48 2.83
C GLU A 53 13.52 29.89 1.57
N MET A 54 13.18 28.65 1.22
CA MET A 54 13.69 27.98 0.02
C MET A 54 13.04 28.47 -1.26
N ILE A 55 11.73 28.70 -1.31
CA ILE A 55 11.08 29.26 -2.50
C ILE A 55 11.64 30.65 -2.80
N ALA A 56 11.85 31.47 -1.77
CA ALA A 56 12.47 32.79 -1.91
C ALA A 56 13.90 32.70 -2.46
N LYS A 57 14.72 31.75 -1.95
CA LYS A 57 16.11 31.57 -2.41
C LYS A 57 16.22 30.94 -3.81
N LEU A 58 15.28 30.07 -4.18
CA LEU A 58 15.27 29.43 -5.50
C LEU A 58 14.79 30.40 -6.60
N ILE A 59 13.88 31.31 -6.26
CA ILE A 59 13.55 32.46 -7.11
C ILE A 59 14.78 33.38 -7.27
N ALA A 60 15.52 33.66 -6.19
CA ALA A 60 16.73 34.47 -6.25
C ALA A 60 17.86 33.85 -7.11
N LEU A 61 17.99 32.51 -7.12
CA LEU A 61 18.91 31.78 -8.01
C LEU A 61 18.51 31.86 -9.49
N LYS A 62 17.20 31.90 -9.78
CA LYS A 62 16.67 32.10 -11.13
C LYS A 62 16.96 33.52 -11.65
N ASP A 63 16.87 34.52 -10.78
CA ASP A 63 17.10 35.93 -11.14
C ASP A 63 18.59 36.28 -11.31
N SER A 64 19.49 35.55 -10.63
CA SER A 64 20.94 35.74 -10.72
C SER A 64 21.55 35.15 -12.00
N ASN A 65 20.98 34.07 -12.54
CA ASN A 65 21.36 33.55 -13.87
C ASN A 65 20.87 34.42 -15.05
N GLY A 66 19.94 35.36 -14.81
CA GLY A 66 19.43 36.28 -15.82
C GLY A 66 20.25 37.56 -16.04
N LYS A 67 21.27 37.82 -15.20
CA LYS A 67 22.10 39.04 -15.26
C LYS A 67 23.58 38.73 -15.04
N ALA A 68 24.19 37.99 -15.95
CA ALA A 68 25.64 37.91 -16.06
C ALA A 68 26.07 38.39 -17.46
N GLY A 69 26.07 39.71 -17.65
CA GLY A 69 26.66 40.40 -18.79
C GLY A 69 27.43 41.62 -18.30
N LEU A 70 28.76 41.52 -18.33
CA LEU A 70 29.78 42.59 -18.26
C LEU A 70 29.68 43.65 -17.15
N LYS A 71 30.58 43.59 -16.16
CA LYS A 71 31.79 44.47 -16.09
C LYS A 71 32.59 44.26 -14.80
N ALA A 72 33.90 44.49 -14.96
CA ALA A 72 34.99 44.23 -14.05
C ALA A 72 35.06 45.14 -12.81
N ALA A 73 35.91 44.69 -11.89
CA ALA A 73 36.20 45.20 -10.57
C ALA A 73 36.72 46.65 -10.47
N ALA A 74 36.25 47.34 -9.43
CA ALA A 74 36.95 48.32 -8.56
C ALA A 74 35.95 48.61 -7.42
N GLY A 75 36.21 48.31 -6.15
CA GLY A 75 37.11 49.06 -5.27
C GLY A 75 36.30 49.95 -4.32
N THR A 76 36.63 49.91 -3.03
CA THR A 76 36.29 50.84 -1.92
C THR A 76 34.92 50.77 -1.19
N LEU A 77 35.01 50.48 0.12
CA LEU A 77 34.13 50.94 1.21
C LEU A 77 34.10 52.49 1.24
N PRO A 78 33.01 53.16 1.70
CA PRO A 78 32.90 53.45 3.14
C PRO A 78 31.49 53.53 3.74
N ASN A 79 31.55 53.83 5.03
CA ASN A 79 30.63 53.80 6.16
C ASN A 79 29.42 54.75 6.18
N SER A 80 28.49 54.41 7.08
CA SER A 80 27.68 55.26 7.98
C SER A 80 26.56 56.19 7.47
N ASP A 81 25.39 55.92 8.07
CA ASP A 81 24.52 56.86 8.81
C ASP A 81 23.41 57.69 8.12
N LYS A 82 22.26 57.65 8.83
CA LYS A 82 21.18 58.64 9.01
C LYS A 82 19.90 58.58 8.16
N ARG A 83 18.83 58.23 8.90
CA ARG A 83 17.56 58.99 9.12
C ARG A 83 16.62 59.24 7.93
N VAL A 84 15.55 58.44 7.88
CA VAL A 84 14.10 58.79 8.00
C VAL A 84 13.83 60.32 8.03
N PRO A 85 12.86 60.90 7.26
CA PRO A 85 11.45 60.62 7.54
C PRO A 85 10.40 60.67 6.40
N THR A 86 9.35 59.90 6.67
CA THR A 86 7.97 60.00 6.18
C THR A 86 7.37 61.40 6.39
N PRO A 87 6.42 61.81 5.52
CA PRO A 87 5.32 62.66 5.94
C PRO A 87 3.98 61.92 5.90
N THR A 88 3.26 62.09 7.00
CA THR A 88 1.87 61.81 7.29
C THR A 88 0.88 62.72 6.58
N GLY A 89 -0.34 62.21 6.34
CA GLY A 89 -1.56 62.93 6.74
C GLY A 89 -2.58 63.26 5.64
N GLY A 90 -3.85 62.87 5.86
CA GLY A 90 -5.02 63.54 5.28
C GLY A 90 -6.20 62.63 4.88
N GLN A 91 -7.16 62.45 5.80
CA GLN A 91 -8.54 61.97 5.58
C GLN A 91 -9.35 63.10 4.84
N ALA A 92 -10.55 62.99 4.25
CA ALA A 92 -11.69 62.10 4.32
C ALA A 92 -12.68 62.39 3.15
N ALA A 93 -13.72 61.54 3.04
CA ALA A 93 -15.09 61.77 2.54
C ALA A 93 -15.42 61.69 1.02
N GLN A 94 -16.37 60.78 0.73
CA GLN A 94 -17.20 60.68 -0.48
C GLN A 94 -18.39 61.67 -0.40
N PRO A 95 -19.07 61.99 -1.53
CA PRO A 95 -20.32 61.28 -1.85
C PRO A 95 -20.56 60.99 -3.35
N ALA A 96 -21.62 60.23 -3.61
CA ALA A 96 -22.02 59.58 -4.87
C ALA A 96 -22.68 60.50 -5.93
N GLY A 97 -22.65 60.07 -7.21
CA GLY A 97 -23.59 60.56 -8.25
C GLY A 97 -23.18 60.44 -9.73
N ARG A 98 -23.53 59.30 -10.35
CA ARG A 98 -23.88 59.00 -11.78
C ARG A 98 -23.35 59.80 -13.00
N ASN A 99 -22.96 58.96 -13.98
CA ASN A 99 -23.08 59.05 -15.45
C ASN A 99 -22.01 59.79 -16.29
N GLY A 100 -21.24 58.98 -17.05
CA GLY A 100 -21.22 59.11 -18.51
C GLY A 100 -19.93 59.60 -19.19
N SER A 101 -19.27 58.65 -19.87
CA SER A 101 -18.58 58.83 -21.18
C SER A 101 -17.08 59.11 -21.23
N LYS A 102 -16.38 58.08 -21.74
CA LYS A 102 -15.28 58.08 -22.74
C LYS A 102 -13.88 58.63 -22.38
N ALA A 103 -12.97 57.66 -22.33
CA ALA A 103 -11.68 57.61 -23.02
C ALA A 103 -10.50 58.45 -22.49
N LYS A 104 -9.60 57.79 -21.75
CA LYS A 104 -8.19 57.51 -22.12
C LYS A 104 -7.48 56.95 -20.88
N GLU A 105 -7.20 55.65 -20.89
CA GLU A 105 -6.40 55.01 -19.83
C GLU A 105 -4.91 55.22 -20.13
N PRO A 106 -4.10 55.70 -19.15
CA PRO A 106 -2.66 55.80 -19.31
C PRO A 106 -2.01 54.43 -19.15
N GLU A 107 -1.10 54.15 -20.08
CA GLU A 107 -0.29 52.95 -20.21
C GLU A 107 0.47 52.64 -18.91
N LYS A 108 -0.05 51.71 -18.11
CA LYS A 108 0.69 51.10 -17.00
C LYS A 108 1.53 49.95 -17.54
N LEU A 109 2.84 50.18 -17.50
CA LEU A 109 3.92 49.20 -17.63
C LEU A 109 3.50 47.83 -17.06
N LYS A 110 3.25 46.88 -17.97
CA LYS A 110 3.14 45.46 -17.66
C LYS A 110 4.51 45.01 -17.15
N ARG A 111 4.62 44.80 -15.83
CA ARG A 111 5.60 43.86 -15.26
C ARG A 111 5.37 42.53 -15.97
N SER A 112 6.32 42.13 -16.82
CA SER A 112 6.33 40.83 -17.47
C SER A 112 6.52 39.75 -16.41
N VAL A 113 5.41 39.23 -15.90
CA VAL A 113 5.40 37.90 -15.28
C VAL A 113 5.76 36.93 -16.40
N THR A 114 6.97 36.38 -16.34
CA THR A 114 7.41 35.33 -17.25
C THR A 114 6.42 34.18 -17.20
N SER A 115 6.05 33.73 -18.40
CA SER A 115 4.93 32.85 -18.74
C SER A 115 4.67 31.71 -17.74
N ALA A 116 3.45 31.64 -17.22
CA ALA A 116 2.90 30.41 -16.68
C ALA A 116 2.91 29.35 -17.79
N THR A 117 3.84 28.39 -17.71
CA THR A 117 3.95 27.28 -18.66
C THR A 117 2.64 26.50 -18.65
N ILE A 118 2.05 26.33 -19.83
CA ILE A 118 0.79 25.60 -20.05
C ILE A 118 0.98 24.16 -19.55
N PRO A 119 0.03 23.59 -18.77
CA PRO A 119 0.12 22.20 -18.33
C PRO A 119 0.15 21.26 -19.54
N PHE A 120 1.06 20.28 -19.51
CA PHE A 120 1.19 19.25 -20.53
C PHE A 120 -0.05 18.34 -20.53
N LYS A 121 -0.33 17.74 -21.70
CA LYS A 121 -1.45 16.80 -21.87
C LYS A 121 -1.17 15.44 -21.22
N ASN A 122 0.09 15.01 -21.22
CA ASN A 122 0.53 13.72 -20.67
C ASN A 122 1.98 13.81 -20.17
N LEU A 123 2.42 12.77 -19.43
CA LEU A 123 3.77 12.73 -18.86
C LEU A 123 4.85 12.55 -19.92
N GLU A 124 4.55 11.83 -21.01
CA GLU A 124 5.47 11.61 -22.12
C GLU A 124 5.93 12.95 -22.72
N ALA A 125 5.00 13.87 -23.00
CA ALA A 125 5.33 15.21 -23.50
C ALA A 125 6.09 16.04 -22.46
N ALA A 126 5.73 15.93 -21.18
CA ALA A 126 6.41 16.67 -20.11
C ALA A 126 7.87 16.21 -19.92
N PHE A 127 8.13 14.90 -20.04
CA PHE A 127 9.47 14.34 -19.91
C PHE A 127 10.37 14.70 -21.08
N ALA A 128 9.84 14.81 -22.30
CA ALA A 128 10.61 15.16 -23.48
C ALA A 128 11.27 16.56 -23.37
N GLU A 129 10.67 17.46 -22.60
CA GLU A 129 11.18 18.83 -22.38
C GLU A 129 12.23 18.92 -21.26
N ILE A 130 12.51 17.82 -20.53
CA ILE A 130 13.49 17.84 -19.45
C ILE A 130 14.90 17.65 -20.01
N ASN A 131 15.70 18.72 -20.00
CA ASN A 131 17.13 18.63 -20.29
C ASN A 131 17.90 18.07 -19.08
N ALA A 132 18.53 16.91 -19.26
CA ALA A 132 19.29 16.22 -18.21
C ALA A 132 20.56 16.99 -17.79
N ASN A 133 21.27 17.63 -18.72
CA ASN A 133 22.50 18.38 -18.43
C ASN A 133 22.20 19.64 -17.62
N GLU A 134 21.11 20.34 -17.96
CA GLU A 134 20.65 21.49 -17.20
C GLU A 134 20.23 21.08 -15.77
N LEU A 135 19.46 19.98 -15.66
CA LEU A 135 19.04 19.46 -14.36
C LEU A 135 20.24 19.09 -13.49
N ARG A 136 21.23 18.36 -14.03
CA ARG A 136 22.46 18.01 -13.33
C ARG A 136 23.23 19.26 -12.89
N SER A 137 23.37 20.25 -13.76
CA SER A 137 24.09 21.49 -13.44
C SER A 137 23.43 22.26 -12.29
N GLN A 138 22.10 22.31 -12.26
CA GLN A 138 21.34 22.93 -11.16
C GLN A 138 21.57 22.19 -9.83
N LEU A 139 21.59 20.85 -9.85
CA LEU A 139 21.79 20.02 -8.66
C LEU A 139 23.21 20.14 -8.11
N VAL A 140 24.22 20.19 -8.97
CA VAL A 140 25.62 20.43 -8.55
C VAL A 140 25.74 21.79 -7.86
N ALA A 141 25.11 22.84 -8.39
CA ALA A 141 25.13 24.15 -7.77
C ALA A 141 24.48 24.14 -6.37
N VAL A 142 23.35 23.44 -6.21
CA VAL A 142 22.70 23.24 -4.90
C VAL A 142 23.61 22.46 -3.96
N ASN A 143 24.24 21.39 -4.43
CA ASN A 143 25.10 20.55 -3.59
C ASN A 143 26.28 21.35 -3.01
N VAL A 144 26.96 22.15 -3.85
CA VAL A 144 28.04 23.05 -3.43
C VAL A 144 27.53 24.11 -2.45
N GLN A 145 26.39 24.72 -2.74
CA GLN A 145 25.82 25.78 -1.89
C GLN A 145 25.46 25.28 -0.49
N PHE A 146 24.96 24.05 -0.38
CA PHE A 146 24.48 23.45 0.87
C PHE A 146 25.48 22.50 1.52
N LYS A 147 26.77 22.60 1.17
CA LYS A 147 27.88 21.86 1.79
C LYS A 147 27.64 20.35 1.78
N ASP A 148 27.33 19.80 0.62
CA ASP A 148 27.14 18.36 0.42
C ASP A 148 25.99 17.75 1.24
N ASN A 149 24.92 18.53 1.48
CA ASN A 149 23.72 18.03 2.14
C ASN A 149 22.82 17.27 1.15
N PRO A 150 22.69 15.93 1.27
CA PRO A 150 21.97 15.15 0.26
C PRO A 150 20.47 15.40 0.23
N LEU A 151 19.87 15.72 1.39
CA LEU A 151 18.43 16.03 1.49
C LEU A 151 18.07 17.29 0.72
N MET A 152 18.99 18.27 0.68
CA MET A 152 18.79 19.51 -0.08
C MET A 152 18.84 19.26 -1.58
N VAL A 153 19.74 18.38 -2.04
CA VAL A 153 19.81 17.95 -3.45
C VAL A 153 18.54 17.23 -3.86
N LEU A 154 18.09 16.26 -3.05
CA LEU A 154 16.84 15.54 -3.30
C LEU A 154 15.63 16.49 -3.33
N LYS A 155 15.55 17.45 -2.40
CA LYS A 155 14.48 18.47 -2.37
C LYS A 155 14.50 19.35 -3.61
N ALA A 156 15.68 19.78 -4.06
CA ALA A 156 15.83 20.58 -5.28
C ALA A 156 15.44 19.79 -6.53
N LEU A 157 15.83 18.51 -6.63
CA LEU A 157 15.42 17.60 -7.69
C LEU A 157 13.90 17.47 -7.76
N THR A 158 13.26 17.14 -6.63
CA THR A 158 11.80 17.03 -6.55
C THR A 158 11.10 18.32 -6.94
N GLY A 159 11.60 19.48 -6.48
CA GLY A 159 11.07 20.80 -6.83
C GLY A 159 11.18 21.10 -8.33
N SER A 160 12.34 20.79 -8.94
CA SER A 160 12.56 20.94 -10.39
C SER A 160 11.59 20.05 -11.17
N LEU A 161 11.44 18.78 -10.77
CA LEU A 161 10.50 17.85 -11.38
C LEU A 161 9.04 18.33 -11.23
N ASN A 162 8.60 18.80 -10.06
CA ASN A 162 7.26 19.36 -9.88
C ASN A 162 7.02 20.59 -10.77
N SER A 163 8.06 21.40 -10.99
CA SER A 163 7.95 22.57 -11.88
C SER A 163 7.76 22.19 -13.34
N LYS A 164 8.42 21.10 -13.80
CA LYS A 164 8.41 20.62 -15.18
C LYS A 164 7.24 19.67 -15.47
N LEU A 165 6.84 18.84 -14.51
CA LEU A 165 5.78 17.84 -14.64
C LEU A 165 4.42 18.42 -14.22
N ARG A 166 3.94 19.44 -14.94
CA ARG A 166 2.61 20.03 -14.71
C ARG A 166 1.61 19.41 -15.67
N LEU A 167 0.66 18.64 -15.15
CA LEU A 167 -0.45 18.07 -15.91
C LEU A 167 -1.76 18.72 -15.51
N LYS A 168 -2.74 18.68 -16.42
CA LYS A 168 -4.08 19.22 -16.16
C LYS A 168 -4.93 18.26 -15.33
N ASP A 169 -5.00 17.01 -15.75
CA ASP A 169 -5.76 15.95 -15.10
C ASP A 169 -4.96 14.65 -15.19
N CYS A 170 -4.85 13.93 -14.08
CA CYS A 170 -4.13 12.67 -14.02
C CYS A 170 -4.81 11.71 -13.07
N ASP A 171 -4.95 10.45 -13.50
CA ASP A 171 -5.39 9.37 -12.63
C ASP A 171 -4.45 9.24 -11.42
N PRO A 172 -4.97 9.23 -10.17
CA PRO A 172 -4.17 9.06 -8.97
C PRO A 172 -3.35 7.76 -8.92
N VAL A 173 -3.71 6.71 -9.66
CA VAL A 173 -2.99 5.41 -9.65
C VAL A 173 -2.46 4.98 -11.01
N TYR A 174 -2.65 5.78 -12.05
CA TYR A 174 -2.24 5.47 -13.42
C TYR A 174 -2.83 4.16 -13.97
N SER A 175 -4.13 3.95 -13.76
CA SER A 175 -4.86 2.74 -14.18
C SER A 175 -4.65 2.44 -15.67
N GLY A 176 -4.49 1.16 -15.98
CA GLY A 176 -4.24 0.69 -17.35
C GLY A 176 -2.81 0.92 -17.86
N ARG A 177 -1.90 1.45 -17.04
CA ARG A 177 -0.47 1.52 -17.35
C ARG A 177 0.31 0.37 -16.67
N SER A 178 1.57 0.21 -17.08
CA SER A 178 2.53 -0.69 -16.44
C SER A 178 2.73 -0.33 -14.96
N ASN A 179 3.01 -1.33 -14.12
CA ASN A 179 3.34 -1.13 -12.70
C ASN A 179 4.60 -0.26 -12.48
N SER A 180 5.47 -0.19 -13.50
CA SER A 180 6.68 0.66 -13.47
C SER A 180 6.42 2.09 -13.97
N TYR A 181 5.21 2.43 -14.38
CA TYR A 181 4.85 3.78 -14.83
C TYR A 181 4.69 4.73 -13.64
N PRO A 182 5.12 6.00 -13.75
CA PRO A 182 5.75 6.63 -14.91
C PRO A 182 7.28 6.46 -14.99
N TYR A 183 7.92 5.78 -14.05
CA TYR A 183 9.38 5.66 -14.04
C TYR A 183 9.95 5.00 -15.30
N ASP A 184 9.25 4.02 -15.86
CA ASP A 184 9.64 3.28 -17.06
C ASP A 184 9.72 4.13 -18.34
N ILE A 185 8.96 5.23 -18.44
CA ILE A 185 8.97 6.15 -19.58
C ILE A 185 9.93 7.33 -19.41
N VAL A 186 10.57 7.50 -18.24
CA VAL A 186 11.54 8.59 -18.03
C VAL A 186 12.72 8.42 -18.99
N PRO A 187 13.12 9.47 -19.74
CA PRO A 187 14.29 9.44 -20.62
C PRO A 187 15.54 8.97 -19.87
N LYS A 188 16.34 8.11 -20.49
CA LYS A 188 17.48 7.42 -19.84
C LYS A 188 18.43 8.38 -19.12
N ASP A 189 18.75 9.52 -19.73
CA ASP A 189 19.68 10.49 -19.14
C ASP A 189 19.08 11.20 -17.93
N VAL A 190 17.78 11.52 -17.96
CA VAL A 190 17.06 12.11 -16.82
C VAL A 190 16.93 11.09 -15.69
N ARG A 191 16.61 9.83 -16.04
CA ARG A 191 16.54 8.73 -15.07
C ARG A 191 17.87 8.53 -14.37
N ARG A 192 18.98 8.54 -15.13
CA ARG A 192 20.33 8.44 -14.56
C ARG A 192 20.61 9.53 -13.54
N VAL A 193 20.23 10.79 -13.82
CA VAL A 193 20.38 11.88 -12.84
C VAL A 193 19.57 11.62 -11.56
N ILE A 194 18.34 11.10 -11.69
CA ILE A 194 17.50 10.74 -10.53
C ILE A 194 18.15 9.60 -9.73
N ASP A 195 18.57 8.53 -10.42
CA ASP A 195 19.22 7.36 -9.82
C ASP A 195 20.51 7.76 -9.09
N ASP A 196 21.38 8.54 -9.75
CA ASP A 196 22.65 9.03 -9.19
C ASP A 196 22.39 9.77 -7.86
N CYS A 197 21.41 10.69 -7.82
CA CYS A 197 21.08 11.43 -6.60
C CYS A 197 20.52 10.55 -5.46
N ILE A 198 19.76 9.51 -5.78
CA ILE A 198 19.22 8.58 -4.78
C ILE A 198 20.37 7.75 -4.18
N VAL A 199 21.25 7.22 -5.03
CA VAL A 199 22.40 6.42 -4.61
C VAL A 199 23.37 7.25 -3.78
N GLU A 200 23.71 8.46 -4.22
CA GLU A 200 24.62 9.37 -3.52
C GLU A 200 24.08 9.81 -2.16
N ALA A 201 22.76 9.93 -2.00
CA ALA A 201 22.17 10.31 -0.72
C ALA A 201 22.28 9.22 0.36
N GLY A 202 22.34 7.95 -0.03
CA GLY A 202 22.43 6.83 0.89
C GLY A 202 21.09 6.48 1.58
N GLU A 203 21.00 5.24 2.06
CA GLU A 203 19.75 4.60 2.47
C GLU A 203 19.01 5.34 3.60
N GLU A 204 19.71 5.83 4.61
CA GLU A 204 19.08 6.53 5.75
C GLU A 204 18.43 7.85 5.31
N ASN A 205 19.12 8.64 4.49
CA ASN A 205 18.62 9.91 3.98
C ASN A 205 17.42 9.71 3.06
N VAL A 206 17.46 8.71 2.16
CA VAL A 206 16.34 8.45 1.23
C VAL A 206 15.11 7.92 1.96
N LYS A 207 15.26 7.12 3.03
CA LYS A 207 14.13 6.71 3.89
C LYS A 207 13.47 7.90 4.56
N TYR A 208 14.27 8.77 5.18
CA TYR A 208 13.76 10.00 5.77
C TYR A 208 13.09 10.91 4.72
N PHE A 209 13.73 11.07 3.56
CA PHE A 209 13.21 11.88 2.47
C PHE A 209 11.93 11.30 1.86
N PHE A 210 11.76 9.97 1.85
CA PHE A 210 10.53 9.31 1.41
C PHE A 210 9.34 9.73 2.28
N ASP A 211 9.45 9.61 3.61
CA ASP A 211 8.39 10.00 4.56
C ASP A 211 8.01 11.49 4.43
N LEU A 212 9.03 12.33 4.23
CA LEU A 212 8.85 13.74 3.97
C LEU A 212 8.12 14.01 2.64
N THR A 213 8.56 13.37 1.57
CA THR A 213 8.00 13.54 0.22
C THR A 213 6.56 13.04 0.18
N LEU A 214 6.23 12.00 0.93
CA LEU A 214 4.88 11.50 1.09
C LEU A 214 3.94 12.54 1.75
N SER A 215 4.42 13.20 2.81
CA SER A 215 3.69 14.29 3.47
C SER A 215 3.50 15.51 2.55
N ASN A 216 4.51 15.83 1.76
CA ASN A 216 4.46 16.93 0.78
C ASN A 216 3.53 16.62 -0.39
N LEU A 217 3.53 15.38 -0.91
CA LEU A 217 2.60 14.92 -1.94
C LEU A 217 1.16 15.22 -1.53
N VAL A 218 0.80 14.80 -0.33
CA VAL A 218 -0.56 14.97 0.20
C VAL A 218 -0.90 16.45 0.41
N THR A 219 0.04 17.23 0.95
CA THR A 219 -0.15 18.67 1.22
C THR A 219 -0.31 19.45 -0.08
N ASP A 220 0.54 19.20 -1.07
CA ASP A 220 0.52 19.89 -2.36
C ASP A 220 -0.72 19.48 -3.17
N MET A 221 -1.12 18.20 -3.17
CA MET A 221 -2.40 17.79 -3.77
C MET A 221 -3.60 18.46 -3.09
N ASN A 222 -3.60 18.55 -1.76
CA ASN A 222 -4.68 19.18 -0.99
C ASN A 222 -4.82 20.69 -1.28
N THR A 223 -3.73 21.33 -1.69
CA THR A 223 -3.66 22.76 -2.01
C THR A 223 -3.60 23.03 -3.52
N ASN A 224 -3.79 22.01 -4.35
CA ASN A 224 -3.72 22.07 -5.82
C ASN A 224 -2.38 22.63 -6.35
N LEU A 225 -1.28 22.35 -5.65
CA LEU A 225 0.08 22.62 -6.10
C LEU A 225 0.62 21.46 -6.95
N PRO A 226 1.62 21.70 -7.83
CA PRO A 226 2.23 20.64 -8.63
C PRO A 226 2.84 19.53 -7.76
N TYR A 227 2.52 18.26 -8.07
CA TYR A 227 2.87 17.12 -7.22
C TYR A 227 3.45 15.90 -7.95
N HIS A 228 3.51 15.90 -9.29
CA HIS A 228 3.95 14.72 -10.04
C HIS A 228 5.45 14.40 -9.87
N GLY A 229 6.28 15.39 -9.57
CA GLY A 229 7.66 15.19 -9.14
C GLY A 229 7.75 14.42 -7.83
N HIS A 230 6.85 14.67 -6.86
CA HIS A 230 6.78 13.86 -5.63
C HIS A 230 6.48 12.40 -5.94
N LYS A 231 5.48 12.14 -6.79
CA LYS A 231 5.11 10.76 -7.20
C LYS A 231 6.28 10.05 -7.89
N LEU A 232 6.98 10.74 -8.78
CA LEU A 232 8.13 10.18 -9.49
C LEU A 232 9.27 9.83 -8.52
N MET A 233 9.59 10.74 -7.59
CA MET A 233 10.65 10.52 -6.61
C MET A 233 10.31 9.41 -5.62
N LEU A 234 9.06 9.30 -5.17
CA LEU A 234 8.61 8.20 -4.31
C LEU A 234 8.76 6.85 -5.01
N GLN A 235 8.35 6.74 -6.28
CA GLN A 235 8.53 5.51 -7.06
C GLN A 235 10.00 5.18 -7.30
N ALA A 236 10.82 6.18 -7.66
CA ALA A 236 12.26 5.99 -7.88
C ALA A 236 12.95 5.51 -6.60
N ILE A 237 12.68 6.13 -5.46
CA ILE A 237 13.23 5.72 -4.16
C ILE A 237 12.77 4.30 -3.81
N ALA A 238 11.48 3.98 -3.97
CA ALA A 238 10.97 2.64 -3.69
C ALA A 238 11.58 1.56 -4.61
N ASN A 239 11.99 1.92 -5.82
CA ASN A 239 12.66 1.01 -6.75
C ASN A 239 14.11 0.68 -6.33
N HIS A 240 14.82 1.61 -5.68
CA HIS A 240 16.17 1.39 -5.15
C HIS A 240 16.18 0.85 -3.72
N HIS A 241 15.26 1.36 -2.89
CA HIS A 241 15.16 1.08 -1.47
C HIS A 241 13.70 0.78 -1.09
N PRO A 242 13.18 -0.43 -1.41
CA PRO A 242 11.80 -0.82 -1.10
C PRO A 242 11.44 -0.65 0.38
N SER A 243 12.41 -0.86 1.27
CA SER A 243 12.26 -0.71 2.73
C SER A 243 11.81 0.70 3.16
N ALA A 244 12.00 1.73 2.33
CA ALA A 244 11.49 3.07 2.60
C ALA A 244 9.95 3.12 2.72
N CYS A 245 9.23 2.25 2.00
CA CYS A 245 7.76 2.19 2.03
C CYS A 245 7.21 1.70 3.38
N VAL A 246 8.01 0.98 4.16
CA VAL A 246 7.63 0.38 5.46
C VAL A 246 8.37 1.03 6.64
N ASN A 247 9.15 2.09 6.39
CA ASN A 247 9.96 2.75 7.42
C ASN A 247 9.12 3.31 8.58
N ASN A 248 7.91 3.80 8.28
CA ASN A 248 7.04 4.43 9.27
C ASN A 248 5.54 4.12 9.03
N LEU A 249 5.18 2.83 9.11
CA LEU A 249 3.80 2.38 8.85
C LEU A 249 2.76 3.04 9.75
N ALA A 250 3.07 3.27 11.03
CA ALA A 250 2.16 3.93 11.96
C ALA A 250 1.82 5.36 11.52
N ARG A 251 2.82 6.17 11.17
CA ARG A 251 2.62 7.53 10.65
C ARG A 251 1.88 7.51 9.32
N ASN A 252 2.22 6.57 8.44
CA ASN A 252 1.58 6.42 7.13
C ASN A 252 0.09 6.07 7.27
N ALA A 253 -0.27 5.25 8.27
CA ALA A 253 -1.66 4.95 8.58
C ALA A 253 -2.43 6.18 9.09
N ILE A 254 -1.82 7.02 9.95
CA ILE A 254 -2.42 8.28 10.42
C ILE A 254 -2.65 9.24 9.23
N LEU A 255 -1.64 9.36 8.35
CA LEU A 255 -1.75 10.20 7.16
C LEU A 255 -2.87 9.71 6.24
N ARG A 256 -2.96 8.40 5.99
CA ARG A 256 -4.05 7.79 5.22
C ARG A 256 -5.42 8.07 5.83
N ASN A 257 -5.58 7.89 7.13
CA ASN A 257 -6.85 8.15 7.82
C ASN A 257 -7.28 9.62 7.68
N SER A 258 -6.31 10.54 7.76
CA SER A 258 -6.56 11.99 7.62
C SER A 258 -7.12 12.38 6.24
N TYR A 259 -6.81 11.61 5.21
CA TYR A 259 -7.22 11.88 3.82
C TYR A 259 -8.15 10.81 3.23
N GLN A 260 -8.67 9.88 4.04
CA GLN A 260 -9.49 8.75 3.59
C GLN A 260 -10.74 9.19 2.81
N ASN A 261 -11.32 10.34 3.17
CA ASN A 261 -12.52 10.88 2.50
C ASN A 261 -12.20 11.67 1.22
N ARG A 262 -10.93 11.82 0.86
CA ARG A 262 -10.47 12.45 -0.39
C ARG A 262 -9.82 11.38 -1.27
N SER A 263 -10.64 10.65 -2.01
CA SER A 263 -10.21 9.45 -2.75
C SER A 263 -9.02 9.68 -3.68
N ASN A 264 -8.93 10.83 -4.36
CA ASN A 264 -7.79 11.16 -5.21
C ASN A 264 -6.45 11.21 -4.45
N ILE A 265 -6.45 11.83 -3.26
CA ILE A 265 -5.27 11.93 -2.40
C ILE A 265 -4.98 10.58 -1.74
N GLY A 266 -6.01 9.93 -1.19
CA GLY A 266 -5.89 8.62 -0.57
C GLY A 266 -5.33 7.58 -1.55
N LEU A 267 -5.85 7.51 -2.77
CA LEU A 267 -5.36 6.60 -3.80
C LEU A 267 -3.92 6.90 -4.21
N SER A 268 -3.54 8.18 -4.34
CA SER A 268 -2.14 8.55 -4.63
C SER A 268 -1.20 8.15 -3.51
N LEU A 269 -1.66 8.22 -2.25
CA LEU A 269 -0.91 7.78 -1.08
C LEU A 269 -0.73 6.25 -1.08
N LEU A 270 -1.79 5.48 -1.32
CA LEU A 270 -1.71 4.02 -1.42
C LEU A 270 -0.80 3.60 -2.58
N TRP A 271 -0.93 4.26 -3.74
CA TRP A 271 -0.07 4.02 -4.89
C TRP A 271 1.41 4.25 -4.56
N ALA A 272 1.74 5.35 -3.89
CA ALA A 272 3.13 5.68 -3.54
C ALA A 272 3.72 4.69 -2.53
N LEU A 273 2.96 4.33 -1.49
CA LEU A 273 3.38 3.36 -0.48
C LEU A 273 3.51 1.94 -1.06
N GLY A 274 2.67 1.58 -2.04
CA GLY A 274 2.72 0.27 -2.68
C GLY A 274 3.92 0.03 -3.59
N GLN A 275 4.64 1.08 -4.02
CA GLN A 275 5.69 0.92 -5.04
C GLN A 275 6.79 -0.08 -4.65
N GLY A 276 7.16 -0.15 -3.38
CA GLY A 276 8.17 -1.10 -2.90
C GLY A 276 7.76 -2.57 -3.08
N GLY A 277 6.45 -2.86 -3.08
CA GLY A 277 5.92 -4.21 -3.23
C GLY A 277 6.17 -4.86 -4.59
N TYR A 278 6.40 -4.06 -5.63
CA TYR A 278 6.76 -4.58 -6.95
C TYR A 278 8.21 -5.05 -7.06
N LYS A 279 9.05 -4.76 -6.05
CA LYS A 279 10.45 -5.21 -5.97
C LYS A 279 10.71 -6.16 -4.82
N ASP A 280 9.96 -6.01 -3.73
CA ASP A 280 10.06 -6.87 -2.56
C ASP A 280 8.66 -7.22 -2.07
N LEU A 281 8.29 -8.49 -2.24
CA LEU A 281 7.00 -9.02 -1.82
C LEU A 281 6.74 -8.84 -0.32
N ASN A 282 7.75 -8.98 0.54
CA ASN A 282 7.59 -8.86 1.99
C ASN A 282 7.25 -7.41 2.38
N VAL A 283 7.89 -6.43 1.75
CA VAL A 283 7.53 -5.01 1.88
C VAL A 283 6.11 -4.78 1.39
N GLY A 284 5.77 -5.33 0.22
CA GLY A 284 4.45 -5.18 -0.39
C GLY A 284 3.32 -5.72 0.47
N LEU A 285 3.49 -6.90 1.06
CA LEU A 285 2.52 -7.53 1.96
C LEU A 285 2.35 -6.75 3.28
N LYS A 286 3.43 -6.19 3.84
CA LYS A 286 3.36 -5.31 5.03
C LYS A 286 2.55 -4.04 4.73
N VAL A 287 2.85 -3.36 3.62
CA VAL A 287 2.08 -2.18 3.19
C VAL A 287 0.62 -2.57 2.94
N TRP A 288 0.37 -3.69 2.26
CA TRP A 288 -0.99 -4.14 1.98
C TRP A 288 -1.77 -4.38 3.28
N GLN A 289 -1.21 -5.14 4.22
CA GLN A 289 -1.88 -5.50 5.47
C GLN A 289 -2.12 -4.27 6.37
N ASP A 290 -1.12 -3.42 6.58
CA ASP A 290 -1.22 -2.34 7.57
C ASP A 290 -1.85 -1.05 6.99
N ILE A 291 -1.65 -0.82 5.69
CA ILE A 291 -2.10 0.41 5.02
C ILE A 291 -3.29 0.16 4.10
N MET A 292 -3.41 -0.97 3.40
CA MET A 292 -4.47 -1.12 2.39
C MET A 292 -5.70 -1.87 2.90
N VAL A 293 -5.53 -2.94 3.69
CA VAL A 293 -6.65 -3.72 4.25
C VAL A 293 -7.68 -2.86 4.98
N PRO A 294 -7.33 -1.84 5.80
CA PRO A 294 -8.35 -1.05 6.51
C PRO A 294 -9.24 -0.21 5.60
N VAL A 295 -8.90 -0.05 4.32
CA VAL A 295 -9.73 0.63 3.31
C VAL A 295 -10.23 -0.30 2.21
N LEU A 296 -9.98 -1.61 2.32
CA LEU A 296 -10.36 -2.62 1.32
C LEU A 296 -11.88 -2.65 1.06
N ASP A 297 -12.69 -2.46 2.10
CA ASP A 297 -14.16 -2.46 2.00
C ASP A 297 -14.75 -1.14 1.45
N LEU A 298 -13.93 -0.10 1.27
CA LEU A 298 -14.39 1.19 0.77
C LEU A 298 -14.40 1.16 -0.76
N LYS A 299 -15.57 1.45 -1.35
CA LYS A 299 -15.80 1.41 -2.81
C LYS A 299 -14.77 2.19 -3.63
N SER A 300 -14.27 3.32 -3.12
CA SER A 300 -13.29 4.16 -3.81
C SER A 300 -11.87 3.58 -3.85
N TYR A 301 -11.61 2.50 -3.10
CA TYR A 301 -10.27 1.92 -2.92
C TYR A 301 -10.22 0.42 -3.24
N SER A 302 -11.34 -0.29 -3.08
CA SER A 302 -11.42 -1.76 -3.15
C SER A 302 -10.78 -2.37 -4.40
N GLU A 303 -11.03 -1.75 -5.56
CA GLU A 303 -10.46 -2.19 -6.85
C GLU A 303 -8.94 -2.10 -6.84
N PHE A 304 -8.39 -0.90 -6.58
CA PHE A 304 -6.94 -0.69 -6.51
C PHE A 304 -6.25 -1.62 -5.50
N VAL A 305 -6.81 -1.77 -4.30
CA VAL A 305 -6.21 -2.60 -3.24
C VAL A 305 -6.17 -4.07 -3.62
N SER A 306 -7.22 -4.58 -4.27
CA SER A 306 -7.30 -5.98 -4.68
C SER A 306 -6.36 -6.27 -5.84
N THR A 307 -6.38 -5.42 -6.87
CA THR A 307 -5.51 -5.57 -8.02
C THR A 307 -4.04 -5.43 -7.63
N TYR A 308 -3.71 -4.53 -6.71
CA TYR A 308 -2.35 -4.37 -6.19
C TYR A 308 -1.81 -5.65 -5.55
N VAL A 309 -2.55 -6.28 -4.62
CA VAL A 309 -2.04 -7.48 -3.93
C VAL A 309 -1.88 -8.66 -4.89
N ASN A 310 -2.82 -8.82 -5.82
CA ASN A 310 -2.70 -9.81 -6.87
C ASN A 310 -1.46 -9.57 -7.75
N ALA A 311 -1.19 -8.32 -8.11
CA ALA A 311 -0.05 -7.94 -8.93
C ALA A 311 1.30 -8.20 -8.23
N ILE A 312 1.46 -7.86 -6.94
CA ILE A 312 2.73 -8.09 -6.23
C ILE A 312 2.98 -9.57 -5.95
N VAL A 313 1.95 -10.35 -5.62
CA VAL A 313 2.08 -11.79 -5.37
C VAL A 313 2.43 -12.52 -6.66
N SER A 314 1.75 -12.18 -7.77
CA SER A 314 2.01 -12.78 -9.09
C SER A 314 3.36 -12.38 -9.67
N GLY A 315 3.75 -11.11 -9.51
CA GLY A 315 5.01 -10.58 -10.03
C GLY A 315 6.25 -11.11 -9.31
N ASN A 316 6.10 -11.57 -8.07
CA ASN A 316 7.21 -12.02 -7.22
C ASN A 316 7.07 -13.50 -6.82
N SER A 317 6.52 -14.35 -7.70
CA SER A 317 6.19 -15.75 -7.39
C SER A 317 7.36 -16.63 -6.93
N GLN A 318 8.59 -16.22 -7.25
CA GLN A 318 9.82 -16.93 -6.87
C GLN A 318 10.49 -16.36 -5.62
N GLN A 319 10.00 -15.24 -5.08
CA GLN A 319 10.59 -14.62 -3.90
C GLN A 319 10.23 -15.41 -2.65
N ARG A 320 11.22 -15.67 -1.79
CA ARG A 320 10.96 -16.30 -0.49
C ARG A 320 10.16 -15.36 0.41
N LEU A 321 9.08 -15.89 0.98
CA LEU A 321 8.33 -15.23 2.04
C LEU A 321 9.13 -15.26 3.35
N ASP A 322 9.32 -14.08 3.93
CA ASP A 322 9.88 -13.89 5.27
C ASP A 322 8.74 -13.52 6.22
N LEU A 323 7.79 -14.44 6.35
CA LEU A 323 6.60 -14.29 7.19
C LEU A 323 6.59 -15.36 8.28
N GLY A 324 6.37 -14.92 9.52
CA GLY A 324 6.01 -15.83 10.59
C GLY A 324 4.62 -16.44 10.36
N SER A 325 4.34 -17.58 11.00
CA SER A 325 3.05 -18.26 10.83
C SER A 325 1.84 -17.40 11.19
N SER A 326 1.95 -16.56 12.23
CA SER A 326 0.88 -15.64 12.63
C SER A 326 0.63 -14.55 11.57
N GLU A 327 1.70 -14.01 10.98
CA GLU A 327 1.62 -12.97 9.95
C GLU A 327 0.99 -13.55 8.68
N PHE A 328 1.45 -14.73 8.25
CA PHE A 328 0.87 -15.45 7.12
C PHE A 328 -0.64 -15.69 7.32
N LEU A 329 -1.05 -16.22 8.48
CA LEU A 329 -2.46 -16.51 8.77
C LEU A 329 -3.31 -15.23 8.79
N THR A 330 -2.77 -14.14 9.30
CA THR A 330 -3.46 -12.84 9.32
C THR A 330 -3.66 -12.30 7.90
N ILE A 331 -2.62 -12.32 7.06
CA ILE A 331 -2.73 -11.90 5.65
C ILE A 331 -3.71 -12.79 4.89
N LEU A 332 -3.61 -14.11 5.07
CA LEU A 332 -4.52 -15.06 4.41
C LEU A 332 -5.98 -14.85 4.86
N SER A 333 -6.21 -14.54 6.13
CA SER A 333 -7.54 -14.20 6.64
C SER A 333 -8.07 -12.92 5.99
N SER A 334 -7.22 -11.90 5.77
CA SER A 334 -7.60 -10.67 5.06
C SER A 334 -7.98 -10.96 3.61
N LEU A 335 -7.23 -11.83 2.91
CA LEU A 335 -7.48 -12.18 1.50
C LEU A 335 -8.75 -13.02 1.31
N THR A 336 -9.18 -13.75 2.34
CA THR A 336 -10.30 -14.71 2.27
C THR A 336 -11.61 -14.19 2.86
N GLN A 337 -11.72 -12.86 3.04
CA GLN A 337 -12.93 -12.22 3.56
C GLN A 337 -14.18 -12.48 2.68
N PRO A 338 -15.41 -12.36 3.25
CA PRO A 338 -16.64 -12.72 2.55
C PRO A 338 -16.88 -12.00 1.22
N LYS A 339 -16.45 -10.73 1.10
CA LYS A 339 -16.58 -9.89 -0.12
C LYS A 339 -15.34 -10.00 -1.01
N ARG A 340 -14.93 -11.23 -1.34
CA ARG A 340 -13.78 -11.47 -2.22
C ARG A 340 -14.12 -11.21 -3.68
N ASN A 341 -13.16 -10.68 -4.42
CA ASN A 341 -13.15 -10.68 -5.88
C ASN A 341 -12.08 -11.68 -6.37
N ASP A 342 -12.03 -11.89 -7.68
CA ASP A 342 -11.12 -12.85 -8.31
C ASP A 342 -9.65 -12.51 -8.03
N ASP A 343 -9.30 -11.23 -7.92
CA ASP A 343 -7.95 -10.76 -7.59
C ASP A 343 -7.51 -11.23 -6.20
N LEU A 344 -8.34 -11.06 -5.18
CA LEU A 344 -8.04 -11.50 -3.81
C LEU A 344 -7.96 -13.03 -3.71
N GLU A 345 -8.81 -13.75 -4.44
CA GLU A 345 -8.77 -15.21 -4.46
C GLU A 345 -7.51 -15.74 -5.15
N SER A 346 -7.12 -15.14 -6.28
CA SER A 346 -5.85 -15.43 -6.98
C SER A 346 -4.66 -15.17 -6.06
N ALA A 347 -4.63 -14.00 -5.41
CA ALA A 347 -3.56 -13.63 -4.48
C ALA A 347 -3.47 -14.60 -3.29
N ALA A 348 -4.61 -14.99 -2.70
CA ALA A 348 -4.65 -15.95 -1.59
C ALA A 348 -4.06 -17.29 -1.98
N ARG A 349 -4.42 -17.79 -3.17
CA ARG A 349 -3.94 -19.07 -3.69
C ARG A 349 -2.43 -19.07 -3.87
N GLN A 350 -1.91 -18.09 -4.59
CA GLN A 350 -0.47 -17.99 -4.87
C GLN A 350 0.35 -17.74 -3.59
N LEU A 351 -0.19 -16.98 -2.62
CA LEU A 351 0.45 -16.79 -1.33
C LEU A 351 0.58 -18.12 -0.56
N VAL A 352 -0.46 -18.95 -0.57
CA VAL A 352 -0.43 -20.29 0.04
C VAL A 352 0.62 -21.18 -0.63
N GLU A 353 0.66 -21.19 -1.97
CA GLU A 353 1.65 -21.95 -2.74
C GLU A 353 3.08 -21.54 -2.36
N GLN A 354 3.39 -20.24 -2.39
CA GLN A 354 4.71 -19.72 -2.02
C GLN A 354 5.08 -20.04 -0.57
N TYR A 355 4.13 -19.99 0.36
CA TYR A 355 4.38 -20.29 1.77
C TYR A 355 4.69 -21.77 2.01
N VAL A 356 3.98 -22.67 1.33
CA VAL A 356 4.19 -24.12 1.47
C VAL A 356 5.47 -24.54 0.74
N LEU A 357 5.63 -24.16 -0.53
CA LEU A 357 6.76 -24.55 -1.37
C LEU A 357 8.08 -23.90 -0.92
N GLY A 358 8.00 -22.70 -0.30
CA GLY A 358 9.16 -22.03 0.30
C GLY A 358 9.55 -22.55 1.68
N SER A 359 8.77 -23.49 2.26
CA SER A 359 9.05 -24.03 3.58
C SER A 359 10.17 -25.07 3.52
N PRO A 360 11.16 -25.02 4.44
CA PRO A 360 12.20 -26.05 4.50
C PRO A 360 11.65 -27.42 4.95
N LYS A 361 10.47 -27.46 5.58
CA LYS A 361 9.82 -28.69 6.01
C LYS A 361 8.29 -28.57 5.92
N ALA A 362 7.71 -29.11 4.86
CA ALA A 362 6.26 -29.05 4.64
C ALA A 362 5.46 -29.74 5.75
N ALA A 363 5.95 -30.82 6.39
CA ALA A 363 5.30 -31.41 7.56
C ALA A 363 5.15 -30.47 8.78
N ALA A 364 6.11 -29.55 8.98
CA ALA A 364 5.99 -28.53 10.02
C ALA A 364 4.93 -27.49 9.65
N THR A 365 4.95 -27.03 8.39
CA THR A 365 3.91 -26.14 7.83
C THR A 365 2.52 -26.78 7.91
N PHE A 366 2.39 -28.07 7.60
CA PHE A 366 1.15 -28.83 7.72
C PHE A 366 0.60 -28.76 9.15
N THR A 367 1.44 -29.00 10.16
CA THR A 367 1.04 -28.93 11.57
C THR A 367 0.52 -27.55 11.94
N VAL A 368 1.21 -26.49 11.51
CA VAL A 368 0.81 -25.10 11.74
C VAL A 368 -0.55 -24.80 11.10
N LEU A 369 -0.71 -25.12 9.81
CA LEU A 369 -1.96 -24.88 9.09
C LEU A 369 -3.12 -25.69 9.70
N PHE A 370 -2.88 -26.95 10.04
CA PHE A 370 -3.88 -27.86 10.57
C PHE A 370 -4.44 -27.37 11.91
N ASN A 371 -3.55 -26.91 12.80
CA ASN A 371 -3.94 -26.39 14.11
C ASN A 371 -4.65 -25.02 14.05
N ASN A 372 -4.55 -24.33 12.91
CA ASN A 372 -5.11 -22.98 12.73
C ASN A 372 -6.24 -22.92 11.69
N VAL A 373 -6.85 -24.06 11.31
CA VAL A 373 -7.98 -24.10 10.37
C VAL A 373 -9.13 -23.19 10.83
N SER A 374 -9.40 -23.12 12.13
CA SER A 374 -10.47 -22.28 12.70
C SER A 374 -10.15 -20.79 12.71
N PHE A 375 -8.90 -20.39 12.45
CA PHE A 375 -8.50 -18.98 12.43
C PHE A 375 -9.12 -18.24 11.24
N ILE A 376 -9.42 -18.95 10.15
CA ILE A 376 -9.96 -18.36 8.92
C ILE A 376 -11.42 -18.75 8.77
N THR A 377 -12.30 -17.76 8.63
CA THR A 377 -13.75 -17.95 8.50
C THR A 377 -14.13 -18.86 7.33
N ARG A 378 -13.35 -18.83 6.24
CA ARG A 378 -13.49 -19.70 5.06
C ARG A 378 -12.19 -20.47 4.85
N PRO A 379 -12.06 -21.68 5.42
CA PRO A 379 -10.79 -22.40 5.47
C PRO A 379 -10.36 -23.01 4.13
N THR A 380 -11.06 -22.74 3.01
CA THR A 380 -10.75 -23.30 1.69
C THR A 380 -9.27 -23.16 1.32
N MET A 381 -8.68 -21.99 1.55
CA MET A 381 -7.25 -21.77 1.25
C MET A 381 -6.30 -22.45 2.24
N ILE A 382 -6.71 -22.66 3.49
CA ILE A 382 -5.94 -23.51 4.42
C ILE A 382 -6.02 -24.97 3.99
N HIS A 383 -7.20 -25.46 3.62
CA HIS A 383 -7.35 -26.84 3.11
C HIS A 383 -6.54 -27.04 1.83
N TYR A 384 -6.46 -26.03 0.96
CA TYR A 384 -5.57 -26.04 -0.19
C TYR A 384 -4.11 -26.18 0.20
N GLY A 385 -3.63 -25.36 1.15
CA GLY A 385 -2.26 -25.46 1.66
C GLY A 385 -1.97 -26.81 2.33
N LEU A 386 -2.93 -27.38 3.06
CA LEU A 386 -2.80 -28.71 3.66
C LEU A 386 -2.71 -29.81 2.61
N ALA A 387 -3.48 -29.73 1.53
CA ALA A 387 -3.39 -30.64 0.39
C ALA A 387 -2.03 -30.53 -0.29
N LEU A 388 -1.54 -29.30 -0.49
CA LEU A 388 -0.22 -29.06 -1.07
C LEU A 388 0.89 -29.64 -0.20
N CYS A 389 0.87 -29.43 1.12
CA CYS A 389 1.83 -30.05 2.03
C CYS A 389 1.85 -31.59 1.92
N LEU A 390 0.68 -32.24 1.76
CA LEU A 390 0.58 -33.70 1.63
C LEU A 390 1.17 -34.23 0.32
N LEU A 391 1.14 -33.41 -0.72
CA LEU A 391 1.77 -33.73 -2.00
C LEU A 391 3.29 -33.55 -1.91
N GLU A 392 3.74 -32.44 -1.35
CA GLU A 392 5.17 -32.08 -1.29
C GLU A 392 5.99 -32.96 -0.32
N ASP A 393 5.38 -33.45 0.77
CA ASP A 393 6.09 -34.20 1.81
C ASP A 393 5.27 -35.39 2.33
N PRO A 394 5.66 -36.64 2.00
CA PRO A 394 4.99 -37.84 2.50
C PRO A 394 4.91 -37.93 4.03
N GLU A 395 5.83 -37.31 4.79
CA GLU A 395 5.79 -37.28 6.26
C GLU A 395 4.51 -36.60 6.79
N CYS A 396 3.91 -35.70 6.01
CA CYS A 396 2.65 -35.03 6.36
C CYS A 396 1.53 -36.03 6.67
N THR A 397 1.48 -37.17 5.98
CA THR A 397 0.47 -38.23 6.25
C THR A 397 0.66 -38.84 7.65
N GLY A 398 1.91 -39.06 8.06
CA GLY A 398 2.24 -39.54 9.40
C GLY A 398 1.90 -38.52 10.49
N VAL A 399 2.14 -37.24 10.23
CA VAL A 399 1.72 -36.13 11.11
C VAL A 399 0.19 -36.06 11.21
N TRP A 400 -0.51 -36.11 10.08
CA TRP A 400 -1.96 -36.08 10.06
C TRP A 400 -2.57 -37.25 10.84
N MET A 401 -2.03 -38.47 10.69
CA MET A 401 -2.48 -39.63 11.48
C MET A 401 -2.38 -39.42 13.00
N LYS A 402 -1.31 -38.76 13.47
CA LYS A 402 -1.14 -38.45 14.90
C LYS A 402 -2.18 -37.43 15.39
N LEU A 403 -2.57 -36.48 14.53
CA LEU A 403 -3.54 -35.43 14.84
C LEU A 403 -4.99 -35.91 14.69
N TYR A 404 -5.23 -36.95 13.88
CA TYR A 404 -6.54 -37.39 13.42
C TYR A 404 -7.56 -37.62 14.55
N ARG A 405 -7.20 -38.45 15.53
CA ARG A 405 -8.10 -38.86 16.63
C ARG A 405 -8.62 -37.67 17.46
N ASN A 406 -7.78 -36.65 17.63
CA ASN A 406 -8.10 -35.50 18.47
C ASN A 406 -8.76 -34.35 17.69
N HIS A 407 -8.74 -34.41 16.35
CA HIS A 407 -9.20 -33.34 15.48
C HIS A 407 -10.03 -33.89 14.30
N LEU A 408 -11.05 -34.68 14.62
CA LEU A 408 -11.92 -35.31 13.63
C LEU A 408 -12.65 -34.28 12.75
N GLN A 409 -13.15 -33.19 13.35
CA GLN A 409 -13.87 -32.14 12.60
C GLN A 409 -12.96 -31.42 11.59
N THR A 410 -11.72 -31.12 11.98
CA THR A 410 -10.72 -30.54 11.08
C THR A 410 -10.40 -31.51 9.93
N SER A 411 -10.18 -32.78 10.26
CA SER A 411 -9.89 -33.82 9.26
C SER A 411 -11.05 -34.02 8.28
N LEU A 412 -12.29 -33.98 8.78
CA LEU A 412 -13.49 -34.04 7.97
C LEU A 412 -13.58 -32.85 6.99
N GLY A 413 -13.23 -31.64 7.45
CA GLY A 413 -13.17 -30.44 6.61
C GLY A 413 -12.20 -30.61 5.44
N ILE A 414 -11.00 -31.13 5.69
CA ILE A 414 -10.00 -31.42 4.66
C ILE A 414 -10.53 -32.44 3.66
N PHE A 415 -11.10 -33.55 4.13
CA PHE A 415 -11.66 -34.57 3.23
C PHE A 415 -12.80 -34.04 2.35
N ASN A 416 -13.73 -33.28 2.93
CA ASN A 416 -14.82 -32.66 2.19
C ASN A 416 -14.28 -31.69 1.12
N PHE A 417 -13.24 -30.93 1.44
CA PHE A 417 -12.58 -30.06 0.47
C PHE A 417 -11.93 -30.84 -0.68
N LEU A 418 -11.17 -31.91 -0.38
CA LEU A 418 -10.52 -32.76 -1.39
C LEU A 418 -11.56 -33.41 -2.31
N ILE A 419 -12.63 -33.97 -1.73
CA ILE A 419 -13.73 -34.61 -2.47
C ILE A 419 -14.47 -33.60 -3.35
N GLY A 420 -14.88 -32.47 -2.77
CA GLY A 420 -15.63 -31.44 -3.49
C GLY A 420 -14.83 -30.87 -4.66
N SER A 421 -13.54 -30.58 -4.45
CA SER A 421 -12.65 -30.06 -5.48
C SER A 421 -12.51 -31.02 -6.67
N ARG A 422 -12.43 -32.33 -6.40
CA ARG A 422 -12.38 -33.38 -7.42
C ARG A 422 -13.68 -33.50 -8.21
N GLN A 423 -14.83 -33.46 -7.52
CA GLN A 423 -16.14 -33.49 -8.18
C GLN A 423 -16.37 -32.26 -9.07
N ASP A 424 -15.97 -31.08 -8.61
CA ASP A 424 -16.07 -29.83 -9.38
C ASP A 424 -15.12 -29.81 -10.58
N TYR A 425 -13.98 -30.49 -10.50
CA TYR A 425 -13.09 -30.70 -11.64
C TYR A 425 -13.74 -31.63 -12.69
N ASN A 426 -14.21 -32.80 -12.28
CA ASN A 426 -14.84 -33.77 -13.19
C ASN A 426 -16.00 -33.14 -13.97
N LYS A 427 -16.87 -32.36 -13.31
CA LYS A 427 -17.98 -31.63 -13.96
C LYS A 427 -17.51 -30.60 -14.99
N LYS A 428 -16.35 -29.97 -14.80
CA LYS A 428 -15.81 -28.95 -15.72
C LYS A 428 -15.10 -29.54 -16.93
N VAL A 429 -14.63 -30.78 -16.80
CA VAL A 429 -13.91 -31.52 -17.86
C VAL A 429 -14.85 -32.38 -18.69
N GLU A 430 -16.05 -32.65 -18.18
CA GLU A 430 -17.12 -33.34 -18.89
C GLU A 430 -17.55 -32.56 -20.15
N GLY A 431 -17.31 -33.17 -21.33
CA GLY A 431 -17.77 -32.63 -22.61
C GLY A 431 -16.93 -31.51 -23.25
N VAL A 432 -15.79 -31.14 -22.67
CA VAL A 432 -14.84 -30.17 -23.27
C VAL A 432 -13.68 -30.87 -23.99
N ASP A 433 -13.21 -30.28 -25.09
CA ASP A 433 -12.13 -30.82 -25.91
C ASP A 433 -10.76 -30.82 -25.19
N ALA A 434 -9.83 -31.67 -25.63
CA ALA A 434 -8.52 -31.85 -25.00
C ALA A 434 -7.67 -30.56 -24.89
N LYS A 435 -7.86 -29.57 -25.77
CA LYS A 435 -7.15 -28.29 -25.73
C LYS A 435 -7.75 -27.38 -24.67
N THR A 436 -9.08 -27.37 -24.54
CA THR A 436 -9.81 -26.67 -23.47
C THR A 436 -9.56 -27.33 -22.11
N GLN A 437 -9.53 -28.67 -22.04
CA GLN A 437 -9.10 -29.42 -20.86
C GLN A 437 -7.69 -29.01 -20.44
N ARG A 438 -6.73 -28.92 -21.37
CA ARG A 438 -5.35 -28.48 -21.09
C ARG A 438 -5.26 -27.02 -20.62
N SER A 439 -6.12 -26.14 -21.12
CA SER A 439 -6.24 -24.75 -20.67
C SER A 439 -6.81 -24.63 -19.24
N ILE A 440 -7.84 -25.43 -18.93
CA ILE A 440 -8.40 -25.60 -17.58
C ILE A 440 -7.35 -26.21 -16.63
N TYR A 441 -6.51 -27.11 -17.14
CA TYR A 441 -5.37 -27.71 -16.44
C TYR A 441 -4.30 -26.66 -16.09
N THR A 442 -3.91 -25.80 -17.03
CA THR A 442 -2.87 -24.77 -16.78
C THR A 442 -3.23 -23.68 -15.77
N SER A 443 -4.50 -23.61 -15.33
CA SER A 443 -5.01 -22.63 -14.35
C SER A 443 -5.32 -23.25 -12.98
N ARG A 444 -5.06 -24.55 -12.81
CA ARG A 444 -5.22 -25.30 -11.56
C ARG A 444 -4.02 -26.26 -11.49
N PRO A 445 -3.05 -26.11 -10.58
CA PRO A 445 -2.16 -27.22 -10.35
C PRO A 445 -3.06 -28.35 -9.80
N ASP A 446 -3.31 -29.34 -10.66
CA ASP A 446 -3.24 -30.79 -10.46
C ASP A 446 -2.88 -31.38 -9.09
N VAL A 447 -2.60 -30.58 -8.05
CA VAL A 447 -2.29 -31.01 -6.67
C VAL A 447 -3.22 -32.12 -6.20
N PHE A 448 -4.50 -32.04 -6.55
CA PHE A 448 -5.49 -33.03 -6.11
C PHE A 448 -5.41 -34.35 -6.88
N ASP A 449 -5.37 -34.32 -8.20
CA ASP A 449 -5.29 -35.53 -9.01
C ASP A 449 -3.94 -36.23 -8.81
N ASP A 450 -2.87 -35.45 -8.66
CA ASP A 450 -1.54 -35.93 -8.31
C ASP A 450 -1.56 -36.57 -6.92
N LEU A 451 -2.08 -35.87 -5.90
CA LEU A 451 -2.15 -36.41 -4.54
C LEU A 451 -2.98 -37.70 -4.46
N PHE A 452 -4.07 -37.83 -5.22
CA PHE A 452 -4.85 -39.07 -5.28
C PHE A 452 -4.16 -40.20 -6.06
N SER A 453 -3.12 -39.89 -6.82
CA SER A 453 -2.26 -40.85 -7.52
C SER A 453 -1.06 -41.29 -6.68
N GLU A 454 -0.73 -40.55 -5.61
CA GLU A 454 0.39 -40.85 -4.73
C GLU A 454 0.17 -42.08 -3.82
N GLU A 455 1.14 -43.00 -3.83
CA GLU A 455 1.05 -44.26 -3.08
C GLU A 455 0.96 -44.01 -1.55
N HIS A 456 1.75 -43.08 -1.01
CA HIS A 456 1.73 -42.76 0.42
C HIS A 456 0.36 -42.26 0.87
N PHE A 457 -0.32 -41.49 0.02
CA PHE A 457 -1.63 -40.96 0.32
C PHE A 457 -2.70 -42.06 0.26
N LEU A 458 -2.64 -42.97 -0.72
CA LEU A 458 -3.54 -44.13 -0.78
C LEU A 458 -3.37 -45.05 0.45
N GLN A 459 -2.13 -45.31 0.87
CA GLN A 459 -1.86 -46.07 2.10
C GLN A 459 -2.40 -45.37 3.35
N PHE A 460 -2.29 -44.04 3.43
CA PHE A 460 -2.89 -43.24 4.50
C PHE A 460 -4.42 -43.40 4.53
N LEU A 461 -5.10 -43.28 3.39
CA LEU A 461 -6.56 -43.45 3.30
C LEU A 461 -7.00 -44.84 3.78
N ALA A 462 -6.23 -45.89 3.45
CA ALA A 462 -6.50 -47.23 3.93
C ALA A 462 -6.42 -47.32 5.47
N LYS A 463 -5.40 -46.72 6.09
CA LYS A 463 -5.25 -46.65 7.55
C LYS A 463 -6.36 -45.85 8.23
N VAL A 464 -6.75 -44.71 7.65
CA VAL A 464 -7.89 -43.91 8.14
C VAL A 464 -9.18 -44.71 8.11
N ASN A 465 -9.40 -45.50 7.06
CA ASN A 465 -10.60 -46.35 6.97
C ASN A 465 -10.65 -47.41 8.08
N VAL A 466 -9.52 -48.08 8.38
CA VAL A 466 -9.44 -49.02 9.51
C VAL A 466 -9.73 -48.31 10.83
N LEU A 467 -9.12 -47.14 11.06
CA LEU A 467 -9.31 -46.36 12.28
C LEU A 467 -10.76 -45.87 12.43
N ASN A 468 -11.44 -45.52 11.33
CA ASN A 468 -12.86 -45.16 11.34
C ASN A 468 -13.78 -46.35 11.64
N GLN A 469 -13.37 -47.58 11.28
CA GLN A 469 -14.07 -48.79 11.71
C GLN A 469 -13.89 -49.02 13.21
N GLU A 470 -12.67 -48.83 13.75
CA GLU A 470 -12.40 -48.90 15.20
C GLU A 470 -13.20 -47.85 15.99
N LEU A 471 -13.25 -46.60 15.51
CA LEU A 471 -14.01 -45.52 16.16
C LEU A 471 -15.53 -45.73 16.07
N ASN A 472 -16.03 -46.32 14.98
CA ASN A 472 -17.44 -46.74 14.86
C ASN A 472 -17.85 -47.77 15.93
N VAL A 473 -16.89 -48.58 16.42
CA VAL A 473 -17.14 -49.52 17.52
C VAL A 473 -17.21 -48.79 18.89
N ALA A 474 -16.78 -47.52 18.98
CA ALA A 474 -16.61 -46.80 20.25
C ALA A 474 -17.69 -45.76 20.65
N LYS A 475 -18.50 -45.17 19.74
CA LYS A 475 -19.84 -44.52 19.97
C LYS A 475 -20.27 -43.59 18.82
N LYS A 476 -21.59 -43.30 18.77
CA LYS A 476 -22.35 -42.51 17.78
C LYS A 476 -21.89 -41.06 17.61
N GLU A 477 -20.92 -40.81 16.73
CA GLU A 477 -20.74 -39.53 15.99
C GLU A 477 -20.18 -39.83 14.57
N VAL A 478 -20.65 -40.88 13.91
CA VAL A 478 -19.98 -41.47 12.74
C VAL A 478 -20.93 -41.75 11.56
N GLU A 479 -21.83 -40.81 11.25
CA GLU A 479 -22.53 -40.81 9.95
C GLU A 479 -21.72 -40.06 8.89
N VAL A 480 -20.99 -39.00 9.26
CA VAL A 480 -20.26 -38.17 8.28
C VAL A 480 -18.98 -38.82 7.77
N LEU A 481 -18.33 -39.66 8.58
CA LEU A 481 -17.08 -40.37 8.23
C LEU A 481 -17.31 -41.59 7.33
N LYS A 482 -18.52 -42.18 7.30
CA LYS A 482 -18.86 -43.31 6.42
C LYS A 482 -18.93 -42.93 4.94
N SER A 483 -19.18 -41.65 4.64
CA SER A 483 -19.28 -41.15 3.26
C SER A 483 -17.91 -40.99 2.59
N ILE A 484 -16.85 -40.71 3.36
CA ILE A 484 -15.50 -40.46 2.84
C ILE A 484 -14.90 -41.72 2.18
N THR A 485 -15.07 -42.89 2.79
CA THR A 485 -14.59 -44.16 2.21
C THR A 485 -15.36 -44.56 0.94
N ALA A 486 -16.64 -44.21 0.83
CA ALA A 486 -17.46 -44.53 -0.33
C ALA A 486 -17.04 -43.71 -1.57
N VAL A 487 -16.67 -42.44 -1.39
CA VAL A 487 -16.22 -41.57 -2.48
C VAL A 487 -14.81 -41.94 -2.96
N VAL A 488 -13.90 -42.31 -2.05
CA VAL A 488 -12.54 -42.77 -2.41
C VAL A 488 -12.57 -44.05 -3.26
N LYS A 489 -13.52 -44.96 -3.00
CA LYS A 489 -13.71 -46.19 -3.79
C LYS A 489 -14.40 -45.96 -5.15
N ALA A 490 -15.27 -44.96 -5.26
CA ALA A 490 -16.00 -44.67 -6.50
C ALA A 490 -15.17 -43.88 -7.53
N GLY A 491 -14.10 -43.19 -7.09
CA GLY A 491 -13.20 -42.43 -7.97
C GLY A 491 -11.88 -43.13 -8.30
N SER A 492 -11.68 -44.38 -7.90
CA SER A 492 -10.47 -45.18 -8.18
C SER A 492 -10.73 -46.29 -9.20
N SER A 493 -11.86 -46.23 -9.90
CA SER A 493 -12.32 -47.18 -10.91
C SER A 493 -12.57 -46.52 -12.25
#